data_AF-A0AAE0M6N1-F1
#
_entry.id   AF-A0AAE0M6N1-F1
#
_cell.length_a   1.000
_cell.length_b   1.000
_cell.length_c   1.000
_cell.angle_alpha   90.00
_cell.angle_beta   90.00
_cell.angle_gamma   90.00
#
_symmetry.space_group_name_H-M   'P 1'
#
loop_
_entity.id
_entity.type
_entity.pdbx_description
1 polymer ?
#
loop_
_entity_poly.entity_id
_entity_poly.type
_entity_poly.pdbx_seq_one_letter_code
_entity_poly.pdbx_strand_id
1 'polypeptide(L)'
;MLKNIDPIVGPGKYKSHMHSFYGSDAVTKDLPTTEELQKGCPSGENPNDLSVYWAPTLYHVKGDNYTEVNPFMFSTYYENMDKAEIPFPRDFHAVAGNASGKSQADVNENYTGITWWCDAGPEDRSNRPRAALPQVTCSAHIQAILRFPDCVDTADIRRYSYSAANGGKCPAGSKRMPQLRFSMRYDVRKHIPEGWSGPPPLKLACGEIGEGYCLHGDFINGWYDDAQQNLLKATDRRNWMRIDGAHGQGKAGSSCKPKDRDPTGGTSDYLTSVKMMTAN
;
A
#
# COMPACT_ATOMS: atom_id res chain seq x y z
N MET A 1 -1.90 -4.11 -11.18
CA MET A 1 -1.87 -5.55 -11.49
C MET A 1 -2.47 -6.31 -10.31
N LEU A 2 -3.27 -7.35 -10.54
CA LEU A 2 -3.82 -8.21 -9.48
C LEU A 2 -3.10 -9.56 -9.53
N LYS A 3 -2.38 -9.97 -8.46
CA LYS A 3 -1.57 -11.19 -8.50
C LYS A 3 -1.25 -11.79 -7.13
N ASN A 4 -1.08 -13.11 -7.07
CA ASN A 4 -0.77 -13.88 -5.85
C ASN A 4 0.74 -14.00 -5.54
N ILE A 5 1.47 -12.90 -5.68
CA ILE A 5 2.92 -12.83 -5.41
C ILE A 5 3.19 -11.86 -4.27
N ASP A 6 4.29 -12.09 -3.56
CA ASP A 6 4.83 -11.16 -2.58
C ASP A 6 6.36 -11.25 -2.60
N PRO A 7 7.05 -10.35 -3.32
CA PRO A 7 8.48 -10.46 -3.51
C PRO A 7 9.30 -10.14 -2.25
N ILE A 8 8.70 -9.48 -1.26
CA ILE A 8 9.36 -9.16 0.01
C ILE A 8 9.23 -10.33 0.98
N VAL A 9 8.01 -10.82 1.18
CA VAL A 9 7.71 -11.87 2.19
C VAL A 9 7.98 -13.27 1.65
N GLY A 10 7.68 -13.52 0.37
CA GLY A 10 7.80 -14.82 -0.28
C GLY A 10 8.56 -14.76 -1.62
N PRO A 11 9.81 -14.26 -1.64
CA PRO A 11 10.57 -14.10 -2.87
C PRO A 11 10.65 -15.41 -3.66
N GLY A 12 10.42 -15.31 -4.96
CA GLY A 12 10.51 -16.42 -5.91
C GLY A 12 9.31 -17.38 -5.88
N LYS A 13 8.20 -17.03 -5.23
CA LYS A 13 7.02 -17.90 -5.09
C LYS A 13 5.74 -17.25 -5.60
N TYR A 14 4.87 -18.06 -6.18
CA TYR A 14 3.47 -17.72 -6.45
C TYR A 14 2.55 -18.18 -5.31
N LYS A 15 2.98 -17.94 -4.07
CA LYS A 15 2.35 -18.49 -2.87
C LYS A 15 2.11 -17.38 -1.85
N SER A 16 1.20 -16.48 -2.19
CA SER A 16 0.70 -15.40 -1.34
C SER A 16 -0.81 -15.23 -1.51
N HIS A 17 -1.46 -14.48 -0.63
CA HIS A 17 -2.82 -13.99 -0.88
C HIS A 17 -2.80 -12.99 -2.04
N MET A 18 -3.98 -12.62 -2.51
CA MET A 18 -4.10 -11.69 -3.62
C MET A 18 -3.68 -10.28 -3.23
N HIS A 19 -2.79 -9.70 -4.04
CA HIS A 19 -2.34 -8.33 -3.92
C HIS A 19 -2.74 -7.51 -5.14
N SER A 20 -3.14 -6.26 -4.87
CA SER A 20 -3.32 -5.23 -5.91
C SER A 20 -2.08 -4.34 -5.94
N PHE A 21 -1.34 -4.42 -7.04
CA PHE A 21 -0.09 -3.69 -7.30
C PHE A 21 -0.31 -2.40 -8.11
N TYR A 22 0.40 -1.36 -7.70
CA TYR A 22 0.46 -0.02 -8.30
C TYR A 22 1.92 0.39 -8.48
N GLY A 23 2.19 1.31 -9.41
CA GLY A 23 3.54 1.77 -9.71
C GLY A 23 4.17 1.04 -10.89
N SER A 24 5.45 0.71 -10.80
CA SER A 24 6.18 0.07 -11.90
C SER A 24 5.68 -1.35 -12.19
N ASP A 25 5.51 -1.63 -13.48
CA ASP A 25 5.12 -2.94 -14.01
C ASP A 25 6.24 -3.98 -14.00
N ALA A 26 7.47 -3.60 -13.62
CA ALA A 26 8.63 -4.50 -13.58
C ALA A 26 8.57 -5.53 -12.44
N VAL A 27 7.62 -5.41 -11.51
CA VAL A 27 7.47 -6.35 -10.40
C VAL A 27 7.07 -7.75 -10.90
N THR A 28 7.76 -8.77 -10.39
CA THR A 28 7.44 -10.20 -10.59
C THR A 28 7.49 -10.90 -9.23
N LYS A 29 7.46 -12.23 -9.17
CA LYS A 29 7.62 -12.98 -7.91
C LYS A 29 8.98 -12.77 -7.23
N ASP A 30 9.99 -12.36 -7.99
CA ASP A 30 11.36 -12.17 -7.52
C ASP A 30 11.54 -10.71 -7.06
N LEU A 31 12.27 -10.49 -5.96
CA LEU A 31 12.49 -9.16 -5.39
C LEU A 31 13.32 -8.30 -6.37
N PRO A 32 12.74 -7.26 -7.00
CA PRO A 32 13.48 -6.41 -7.93
C PRO A 32 14.37 -5.41 -7.19
N THR A 33 15.46 -5.03 -7.86
CA THR A 33 16.26 -3.85 -7.52
C THR A 33 15.55 -2.55 -7.93
N THR A 34 15.98 -1.42 -7.36
CA THR A 34 15.54 -0.08 -7.80
C THR A 34 15.79 0.13 -9.30
N GLU A 35 16.91 -0.38 -9.83
CA GLU A 35 17.26 -0.21 -11.25
C GLU A 35 16.34 -1.03 -12.17
N GLU A 36 15.94 -2.23 -11.76
CA GLU A 36 14.97 -3.05 -12.52
C GLU A 36 13.60 -2.38 -12.54
N LEU A 37 13.16 -1.84 -11.39
CA LEU A 37 11.92 -1.08 -11.32
C LEU A 37 11.93 0.15 -12.26
N GLN A 38 13.06 0.85 -12.34
CA GLN A 38 13.24 2.02 -13.21
C GLN A 38 13.15 1.71 -14.72
N LYS A 39 13.28 0.44 -15.12
CA LYS A 39 13.09 -0.05 -16.50
C LYS A 39 11.63 -0.42 -16.83
N GLY A 40 10.75 -0.36 -15.83
CA GLY A 40 9.33 -0.67 -15.97
C GLY A 40 8.49 0.52 -16.44
N CYS A 41 7.19 0.29 -16.50
CA CYS A 41 6.20 1.32 -16.80
C CYS A 41 5.40 1.69 -15.56
N PRO A 42 5.33 2.99 -15.18
CA PRO A 42 4.58 3.40 -13.99
C PRO A 42 3.09 3.49 -14.29
N SER A 43 2.28 3.14 -13.29
CA SER A 43 0.84 3.44 -13.27
C SER A 43 0.50 4.79 -12.62
N GLY A 44 1.49 5.50 -12.07
CA GLY A 44 1.32 6.79 -11.37
C GLY A 44 1.49 8.03 -12.27
N GLU A 45 1.28 9.21 -11.69
CA GLU A 45 1.34 10.50 -12.41
C GLU A 45 2.75 11.12 -12.47
N ASN A 46 3.66 10.69 -11.60
CA ASN A 46 5.03 11.20 -11.55
C ASN A 46 5.96 10.26 -12.34
N PRO A 47 6.52 10.68 -13.50
CA PRO A 47 7.41 9.83 -14.28
C PRO A 47 8.75 9.55 -13.60
N ASN A 48 9.04 10.23 -12.48
CA ASN A 48 10.26 10.00 -11.70
C ASN A 48 10.07 8.98 -10.55
N ASP A 49 8.85 8.49 -10.34
CA ASP A 49 8.52 7.46 -9.35
C ASP A 49 8.18 6.14 -10.05
N LEU A 50 9.17 5.25 -10.12
CA LEU A 50 9.01 3.88 -10.63
C LEU A 50 8.95 2.88 -9.47
N SER A 51 8.68 3.33 -8.25
CA SER A 51 8.46 2.42 -7.13
C SER A 51 7.27 1.52 -7.39
N VAL A 52 7.22 0.39 -6.68
CA VAL A 52 6.05 -0.47 -6.66
C VAL A 52 5.44 -0.49 -5.26
N TYR A 53 4.12 -0.42 -5.23
CA TYR A 53 3.28 -0.33 -4.04
C TYR A 53 2.20 -1.40 -4.14
N TRP A 54 1.97 -2.17 -3.10
CA TRP A 54 0.83 -3.10 -3.09
C TRP A 54 0.21 -3.26 -1.73
N ALA A 55 -1.05 -3.70 -1.74
CA ALA A 55 -1.83 -4.03 -0.55
C ALA A 55 -2.75 -5.22 -0.86
N PRO A 56 -3.26 -5.93 0.15
CA PRO A 56 -4.23 -7.01 -0.04
C PRO A 56 -5.44 -6.54 -0.82
N THR A 57 -5.83 -7.33 -1.81
CA THR A 57 -7.01 -7.04 -2.62
C THR A 57 -8.27 -7.11 -1.77
N LEU A 58 -9.16 -6.12 -1.93
CA LEU A 58 -10.48 -6.11 -1.30
C LEU A 58 -11.47 -6.85 -2.21
N TYR A 59 -12.33 -7.67 -1.61
CA TYR A 59 -13.38 -8.41 -2.30
C TYR A 59 -14.74 -8.11 -1.69
N HIS A 60 -15.76 -7.97 -2.53
CA HIS A 60 -17.15 -8.17 -2.13
C HIS A 60 -17.46 -9.66 -2.14
N VAL A 61 -18.05 -10.16 -1.05
CA VAL A 61 -18.36 -11.58 -0.86
C VAL A 61 -19.87 -11.80 -0.83
N LYS A 62 -20.36 -12.66 -1.72
CA LYS A 62 -21.76 -13.08 -1.77
C LYS A 62 -21.86 -14.61 -1.92
N GLY A 63 -22.09 -15.30 -0.80
CA GLY A 63 -21.93 -16.75 -0.74
C GLY A 63 -20.48 -17.13 -1.07
N ASP A 64 -20.30 -18.04 -2.03
CA ASP A 64 -18.98 -18.46 -2.51
C ASP A 64 -18.40 -17.57 -3.63
N ASN A 65 -19.08 -16.47 -3.99
CA ASN A 65 -18.62 -15.54 -5.01
C ASN A 65 -17.77 -14.41 -4.39
N TYR A 66 -16.56 -14.23 -4.91
CA TYR A 66 -15.60 -13.21 -4.51
C TYR A 66 -15.34 -12.27 -5.68
N THR A 67 -15.93 -11.08 -5.62
CA THR A 67 -15.76 -10.06 -6.68
C THR A 67 -14.75 -9.03 -6.23
N GLU A 68 -13.67 -8.84 -6.98
CA GLU A 68 -12.66 -7.82 -6.69
C GLU A 68 -13.30 -6.43 -6.61
N VAL A 69 -12.91 -5.66 -5.60
CA VAL A 69 -13.20 -4.25 -5.44
C VAL A 69 -11.88 -3.48 -5.60
N ASN A 70 -11.60 -3.05 -6.82
CA ASN A 70 -10.46 -2.18 -7.08
C ASN A 70 -10.65 -0.82 -6.38
N PRO A 71 -9.60 -0.22 -5.80
CA PRO A 71 -9.71 1.16 -5.34
C PRO A 71 -10.13 2.07 -6.48
N PHE A 72 -11.13 2.91 -6.21
CA PHE A 72 -11.42 4.07 -7.04
C PHE A 72 -10.20 5.00 -7.14
N MET A 73 -9.44 5.10 -6.05
CA MET A 73 -8.20 5.87 -6.01
C MET A 73 -7.21 5.24 -5.01
N PHE A 74 -5.99 5.00 -5.47
CA PHE A 74 -4.84 4.70 -4.64
C PHE A 74 -3.89 5.90 -4.70
N SER A 75 -3.46 6.40 -3.54
CA SER A 75 -2.55 7.53 -3.47
C SER A 75 -1.47 7.29 -2.42
N THR A 76 -0.25 7.65 -2.79
CA THR A 76 0.90 7.69 -1.89
C THR A 76 1.10 9.12 -1.42
N TYR A 77 1.33 9.28 -0.12
CA TYR A 77 1.70 10.55 0.50
C TYR A 77 3.05 10.38 1.19
N TYR A 78 3.94 11.35 1.02
CA TYR A 78 5.22 11.41 1.73
C TYR A 78 5.10 12.46 2.83
N GLU A 79 4.96 11.98 4.06
CA GLU A 79 4.74 12.79 5.26
C GLU A 79 6.06 13.05 6.01
N ASN A 80 6.03 13.99 6.96
CA ASN A 80 7.19 14.36 7.80
C ASN A 80 8.45 14.74 7.01
N MET A 81 8.26 15.39 5.85
CA MET A 81 9.36 15.82 4.99
C MET A 81 10.33 16.77 5.69
N ASP A 82 9.83 17.62 6.59
CA ASP A 82 10.59 18.52 7.45
C ASP A 82 11.54 17.80 8.42
N LYS A 83 11.35 16.49 8.62
CA LYS A 83 12.14 15.65 9.52
C LYS A 83 13.00 14.62 8.78
N ALA A 84 12.83 14.45 7.47
CA ALA A 84 13.59 13.49 6.69
C ALA A 84 15.06 13.93 6.59
N GLU A 85 15.99 13.02 6.92
CA GLU A 85 17.43 13.25 6.83
C GLU A 85 18.00 12.78 5.50
N ILE A 86 17.41 11.72 4.93
CA ILE A 86 17.85 11.06 3.70
C ILE A 86 16.63 10.70 2.84
N PRO A 87 16.79 10.55 1.51
CA PRO A 87 15.75 9.94 0.68
C PRO A 87 15.62 8.44 1.00
N PHE A 88 14.67 7.74 0.36
CA PHE A 88 14.67 6.27 0.43
C PHE A 88 15.96 5.74 -0.21
N PRO A 89 16.73 4.89 0.49
CA PRO A 89 17.91 4.26 -0.10
C PRO A 89 17.55 3.45 -1.34
N ARG A 90 18.53 3.27 -2.23
CA ARG A 90 18.40 2.29 -3.32
C ARG A 90 18.15 0.90 -2.72
N ASP A 91 17.33 0.12 -3.41
CA ASP A 91 16.88 -1.23 -3.05
C ASP A 91 16.11 -1.33 -1.72
N PHE A 92 15.78 -0.18 -1.11
CA PHE A 92 14.97 -0.13 0.09
C PHE A 92 13.58 -0.70 -0.19
N HIS A 93 13.13 -1.57 0.70
CA HIS A 93 11.80 -2.14 0.68
C HIS A 93 11.29 -2.31 2.11
N ALA A 94 9.99 -2.19 2.30
CA ALA A 94 9.38 -2.30 3.61
C ALA A 94 7.96 -2.85 3.54
N VAL A 95 7.60 -3.57 4.60
CA VAL A 95 6.23 -4.00 4.90
C VAL A 95 5.72 -3.21 6.10
N ALA A 96 4.47 -2.75 6.03
CA ALA A 96 3.78 -2.04 7.10
C ALA A 96 2.43 -2.70 7.39
N GLY A 97 2.03 -2.78 8.65
CA GLY A 97 0.81 -3.47 9.07
C GLY A 97 1.05 -4.91 9.49
N ASN A 98 0.00 -5.73 9.52
CA ASN A 98 0.08 -7.11 9.98
C ASN A 98 -0.86 -8.01 9.18
N ALA A 99 -0.31 -8.80 8.25
CA ALA A 99 -1.10 -9.71 7.40
C ALA A 99 -1.87 -10.79 8.17
N SER A 100 -1.49 -11.08 9.43
CA SER A 100 -2.18 -12.07 10.28
C SER A 100 -3.12 -11.41 11.32
N GLY A 101 -3.34 -10.11 11.24
CA GLY A 101 -4.16 -9.37 12.19
C GLY A 101 -5.63 -9.83 12.18
N LYS A 102 -6.18 -10.13 13.36
CA LYS A 102 -7.56 -10.60 13.56
C LYS A 102 -8.37 -9.68 14.46
N SER A 103 -7.71 -8.75 15.14
CA SER A 103 -8.30 -7.83 16.10
C SER A 103 -7.54 -6.52 16.15
N GLN A 104 -8.11 -5.51 16.82
CA GLN A 104 -7.44 -4.23 17.03
C GLN A 104 -6.13 -4.36 17.83
N ALA A 105 -6.01 -5.36 18.70
CA ALA A 105 -4.80 -5.61 19.48
C ALA A 105 -3.62 -6.04 18.60
N ASP A 106 -3.89 -6.59 17.41
CA ASP A 106 -2.87 -7.01 16.45
C ASP A 106 -2.35 -5.86 15.58
N VAL A 107 -2.95 -4.67 15.72
CA VAL A 107 -2.64 -3.47 14.94
C VAL A 107 -2.05 -2.41 15.83
N ASN A 108 -0.79 -2.05 15.59
CA ASN A 108 -0.15 -0.95 16.29
C ASN A 108 -0.60 0.40 15.73
N GLU A 109 -1.66 0.95 16.30
CA GLU A 109 -2.25 2.23 15.86
C GLU A 109 -1.30 3.42 16.01
N ASN A 110 -0.37 3.38 16.97
CA ASN A 110 0.59 4.47 17.21
C ASN A 110 1.64 4.60 16.10
N TYR A 111 1.86 3.53 15.33
CA TYR A 111 2.85 3.49 14.26
C TYR A 111 2.19 3.44 12.89
N THR A 112 1.37 2.42 12.66
CA THR A 112 0.75 2.18 11.35
C THR A 112 -0.39 3.16 11.06
N GLY A 113 -1.04 3.66 12.12
CA GLY A 113 -2.18 4.56 11.99
C GLY A 113 -3.34 4.00 11.18
N ILE A 114 -3.47 2.67 11.07
CA ILE A 114 -4.51 2.05 10.25
C ILE A 114 -5.87 2.55 10.69
N THR A 115 -6.60 3.16 9.75
CA THR A 115 -7.94 3.67 9.99
C THR A 115 -8.78 3.45 8.76
N TRP A 116 -9.99 2.93 8.95
CA TRP A 116 -11.05 2.85 7.94
C TRP A 116 -12.19 3.81 8.28
N TRP A 117 -12.77 4.47 7.28
CA TRP A 117 -13.88 5.40 7.46
C TRP A 117 -14.70 5.60 6.17
N CYS A 118 -15.86 6.22 6.29
CA CYS A 118 -16.68 6.67 5.18
C CYS A 118 -16.39 8.13 4.83
N ASP A 119 -16.08 8.42 3.57
CA ASP A 119 -15.84 9.80 3.12
C ASP A 119 -17.08 10.70 3.28
N ALA A 120 -18.28 10.11 3.17
CA ALA A 120 -19.55 10.79 3.33
C ALA A 120 -20.67 9.82 3.72
N GLY A 121 -21.73 10.36 4.30
CA GLY A 121 -22.92 9.60 4.70
C GLY A 121 -22.84 9.11 6.14
N PRO A 122 -23.55 8.00 6.46
CA PRO A 122 -23.43 7.33 7.76
C PRO A 122 -21.99 6.98 8.07
N GLU A 123 -21.60 7.16 9.33
CA GLU A 123 -20.27 6.88 9.83
C GLU A 123 -20.36 6.28 11.23
N ASP A 124 -19.52 5.30 11.49
CA ASP A 124 -19.46 4.53 12.73
C ASP A 124 -18.05 4.49 13.34
N ARG A 125 -17.07 5.16 12.76
CA ARG A 125 -15.65 5.17 13.17
C ARG A 125 -15.42 5.47 14.66
N SER A 126 -16.28 6.27 15.30
CA SER A 126 -16.16 6.56 16.74
C SER A 126 -16.65 5.41 17.63
N ASN A 127 -17.40 4.47 17.07
CA ASN A 127 -18.11 3.40 17.78
C ASN A 127 -17.54 2.00 17.46
N ARG A 128 -16.45 1.92 16.68
CA ARG A 128 -15.75 0.68 16.36
C ARG A 128 -14.23 0.88 16.43
N PRO A 129 -13.45 -0.21 16.49
CA PRO A 129 -12.00 -0.11 16.35
C PRO A 129 -11.60 0.56 15.03
N ARG A 130 -10.59 1.43 15.07
CA ARG A 130 -10.16 2.22 13.91
C ARG A 130 -9.74 1.33 12.73
N ALA A 131 -9.12 0.19 13.04
CA ALA A 131 -8.64 -0.75 12.04
C ALA A 131 -9.72 -1.74 11.54
N ALA A 132 -10.94 -1.73 12.09
CA ALA A 132 -12.07 -2.51 11.57
C ALA A 132 -12.69 -1.84 10.34
N LEU A 133 -13.34 -2.59 9.44
CA LEU A 133 -14.11 -2.01 8.34
C LEU A 133 -15.39 -1.30 8.85
N PRO A 134 -15.94 -0.32 8.10
CA PRO A 134 -17.23 0.30 8.44
C PRO A 134 -18.38 -0.71 8.47
N GLN A 135 -19.17 -0.70 9.54
CA GLN A 135 -20.37 -1.51 9.69
C GLN A 135 -21.63 -0.84 9.12
N VAL A 136 -21.47 0.32 8.49
CA VAL A 136 -22.52 1.07 7.82
C VAL A 136 -22.15 1.33 6.37
N THR A 137 -23.17 1.40 5.52
CA THR A 137 -22.97 1.72 4.10
C THR A 137 -22.47 3.14 3.92
N CYS A 138 -21.27 3.32 3.38
CA CYS A 138 -20.78 4.64 3.00
C CYS A 138 -21.57 5.20 1.80
N SER A 139 -21.94 6.48 1.85
CA SER A 139 -22.63 7.14 0.73
C SER A 139 -21.69 7.55 -0.40
N ALA A 140 -20.38 7.57 -0.15
CA ALA A 140 -19.32 7.82 -1.13
C ALA A 140 -18.32 6.64 -1.15
N HIS A 141 -17.09 6.86 -0.70
CA HIS A 141 -16.05 5.83 -0.65
C HIS A 141 -15.85 5.34 0.78
N ILE A 142 -15.46 4.08 0.91
CA ILE A 142 -14.69 3.63 2.08
C ILE A 142 -13.26 4.10 1.87
N GLN A 143 -12.69 4.84 2.82
CA GLN A 143 -11.29 5.23 2.80
C GLN A 143 -10.50 4.48 3.87
N ALA A 144 -9.28 4.08 3.52
CA ALA A 144 -8.32 3.44 4.40
C ALA A 144 -6.96 4.15 4.31
N ILE A 145 -6.26 4.24 5.44
CA ILE A 145 -4.86 4.68 5.47
C ILE A 145 -3.97 3.68 6.17
N LEU A 146 -2.69 3.70 5.81
CA LEU A 146 -1.63 2.93 6.43
C LEU A 146 -0.32 3.70 6.30
N ARG A 147 0.44 3.83 7.39
CA ARG A 147 1.76 4.47 7.42
C ARG A 147 2.87 3.44 7.52
N PHE A 148 3.93 3.70 6.77
CA PHE A 148 5.14 2.90 6.76
C PHE A 148 6.13 3.35 7.84
N PRO A 149 7.07 2.46 8.20
CA PRO A 149 8.31 2.82 8.87
C PRO A 149 9.00 4.02 8.20
N ASP A 150 9.57 4.92 9.00
CA ASP A 150 10.26 6.12 8.52
C ASP A 150 11.71 6.20 9.01
N CYS A 151 12.26 5.13 9.58
CA CYS A 151 13.66 5.00 9.96
C CYS A 151 14.30 3.81 9.26
N VAL A 152 15.54 3.97 8.81
CA VAL A 152 16.33 2.89 8.18
C VAL A 152 17.77 2.92 8.69
N ASP A 153 18.35 1.74 8.92
CA ASP A 153 19.79 1.58 9.11
C ASP A 153 20.49 1.67 7.74
N THR A 154 21.32 2.70 7.55
CA THR A 154 22.01 2.90 6.27
C THR A 154 23.12 1.87 6.00
N ALA A 155 23.55 1.11 7.02
CA ALA A 155 24.50 0.02 6.86
C ALA A 155 23.82 -1.31 6.48
N ASP A 156 22.54 -1.46 6.82
CA ASP A 156 21.70 -2.61 6.43
C ASP A 156 20.26 -2.15 6.22
N ILE A 157 19.94 -1.78 4.97
CA ILE A 157 18.64 -1.21 4.59
C ILE A 157 17.44 -2.13 4.83
N ARG A 158 17.66 -3.41 5.14
CA ARG A 158 16.63 -4.36 5.56
C ARG A 158 16.17 -4.12 7.00
N ARG A 159 16.95 -3.38 7.79
CA ARG A 159 16.61 -2.98 9.15
C ARG A 159 15.96 -1.60 9.12
N TYR A 160 14.65 -1.61 9.27
CA TYR A 160 13.83 -0.41 9.34
C TYR A 160 12.90 -0.43 10.54
N SER A 161 12.49 0.74 10.99
CA SER A 161 11.57 0.88 12.11
C SER A 161 10.73 2.15 11.97
N TYR A 162 9.74 2.29 12.81
CA TYR A 162 9.09 3.57 13.01
C TYR A 162 9.99 4.46 13.88
N SER A 163 9.96 5.77 13.62
CA SER A 163 10.39 6.75 14.61
C SER A 163 9.54 6.60 15.87
N ALA A 164 10.11 6.96 17.04
CA ALA A 164 9.36 6.91 18.29
C ALA A 164 8.00 7.64 18.15
N ALA A 165 6.97 7.13 18.84
CA ALA A 165 5.59 7.61 18.70
C ALA A 165 5.50 9.16 18.73
N ASN A 166 4.58 9.72 17.93
CA ASN A 166 4.42 11.17 17.70
C ASN A 166 5.59 11.85 16.96
N GLY A 167 6.30 11.11 16.11
CA GLY A 167 7.32 11.66 15.22
C GLY A 167 8.61 12.05 15.95
N GLY A 168 8.97 11.25 16.96
CA GLY A 168 10.23 11.33 17.69
C GLY A 168 11.45 10.93 16.85
N LYS A 169 12.55 10.58 17.51
CA LYS A 169 13.83 10.25 16.84
C LYS A 169 13.84 8.79 16.36
N CYS A 170 14.64 8.54 15.32
CA CYS A 170 14.99 7.18 14.93
C CYS A 170 15.90 6.52 15.98
N PRO A 171 15.91 5.18 16.07
CA PRO A 171 16.91 4.46 16.85
C PRO A 171 18.34 4.87 16.49
N ALA A 172 19.26 4.75 17.45
CA ALA A 172 20.66 5.05 17.21
C ALA A 172 21.21 4.20 16.06
N GLY A 173 21.95 4.82 15.13
CA GLY A 173 22.46 4.17 13.92
C GLY A 173 21.51 4.23 12.72
N SER A 174 20.24 4.61 12.92
CA SER A 174 19.27 4.78 11.83
C SER A 174 19.12 6.24 11.42
N LYS A 175 18.70 6.44 10.16
CA LYS A 175 18.37 7.74 9.57
C LYS A 175 16.89 7.82 9.25
N ARG A 176 16.33 9.02 9.37
CA ARG A 176 14.93 9.28 9.03
C ARG A 176 14.74 9.47 7.53
N MET A 177 13.77 8.78 6.96
CA MET A 177 13.27 8.94 5.59
C MET A 177 11.93 9.68 5.61
N PRO A 178 11.42 10.14 4.46
CA PRO A 178 10.02 10.49 4.32
C PRO A 178 9.11 9.37 4.82
N GLN A 179 8.07 9.69 5.57
CA GLN A 179 7.11 8.67 6.00
C GLN A 179 6.08 8.45 4.90
N LEU A 180 6.19 7.30 4.21
CA LEU A 180 5.20 6.89 3.22
C LEU A 180 3.87 6.57 3.91
N ARG A 181 2.77 7.08 3.35
CA ARG A 181 1.40 6.73 3.72
C ARG A 181 0.61 6.30 2.51
N PHE A 182 -0.03 5.13 2.58
CA PHE A 182 -1.07 4.74 1.65
C PHE A 182 -2.39 5.38 2.00
N SER A 183 -3.13 5.76 0.97
CA SER A 183 -4.49 6.25 1.04
C SER A 183 -5.30 5.55 -0.04
N MET A 184 -6.14 4.62 0.37
CA MET A 184 -6.96 3.79 -0.52
C MET A 184 -8.41 4.22 -0.39
N ARG A 185 -9.08 4.50 -1.50
CA ARG A 185 -10.52 4.78 -1.55
C ARG A 185 -11.22 3.75 -2.42
N TYR A 186 -12.23 3.10 -1.87
CA TYR A 186 -13.03 2.08 -2.54
C TYR A 186 -14.45 2.59 -2.76
N ASP A 187 -14.94 2.56 -4.01
CA ASP A 187 -16.36 2.76 -4.30
C ASP A 187 -17.08 1.42 -4.32
N VAL A 188 -17.70 1.07 -3.20
CA VAL A 188 -18.40 -0.22 -3.05
C VAL A 188 -19.86 -0.18 -3.46
N ARG A 189 -20.41 1.00 -3.79
CA ARG A 189 -21.86 1.18 -4.04
C ARG A 189 -22.34 0.42 -5.27
N LYS A 190 -21.49 0.30 -6.29
CA LYS A 190 -21.78 -0.52 -7.48
C LYS A 190 -21.66 -2.01 -7.22
N HIS A 191 -20.83 -2.40 -6.25
CA HIS A 191 -20.63 -3.80 -5.87
C HIS A 191 -21.74 -4.29 -4.94
N ILE A 192 -22.26 -3.41 -4.07
CA ILE A 192 -23.27 -3.71 -3.03
C ILE A 192 -24.40 -2.66 -3.10
N PRO A 193 -25.23 -2.66 -4.16
CA PRO A 193 -26.29 -1.67 -4.32
C PRO A 193 -27.37 -1.71 -3.22
N GLU A 194 -27.56 -2.85 -2.58
CA GLU A 194 -28.45 -3.03 -1.44
C GLU A 194 -27.92 -2.40 -0.14
N GLY A 195 -26.63 -2.07 -0.10
CA GLY A 195 -25.93 -1.65 1.11
C GLY A 195 -25.82 -2.77 2.17
N TRP A 196 -25.36 -2.38 3.34
CA TRP A 196 -25.25 -3.20 4.54
C TRP A 196 -25.46 -2.36 5.81
N SER A 197 -25.82 -3.07 6.88
CA SER A 197 -25.84 -2.59 8.26
C SER A 197 -25.37 -3.76 9.14
N GLY A 198 -24.34 -3.55 9.95
CA GLY A 198 -23.61 -4.61 10.65
C GLY A 198 -22.35 -5.06 9.88
N PRO A 199 -21.86 -6.30 10.08
CA PRO A 199 -20.65 -6.77 9.43
C PRO A 199 -20.69 -6.57 7.91
N PRO A 200 -19.72 -5.87 7.30
CA PRO A 200 -19.73 -5.61 5.87
C PRO A 200 -19.49 -6.92 5.10
N PRO A 201 -20.13 -7.14 3.93
CA PRO A 201 -19.86 -8.28 3.06
C PRO A 201 -18.55 -8.07 2.28
N LEU A 202 -17.50 -7.60 2.94
CA LEU A 202 -16.21 -7.26 2.36
C LEU A 202 -15.12 -8.11 3.01
N LYS A 203 -14.09 -8.46 2.24
CA LYS A 203 -12.96 -9.26 2.71
C LYS A 203 -11.66 -8.75 2.11
N LEU A 204 -10.67 -8.46 2.94
CA LEU A 204 -9.29 -8.34 2.48
C LEU A 204 -8.74 -9.74 2.22
N ALA A 205 -7.97 -9.92 1.14
CA ALA A 205 -7.43 -11.22 0.75
C ALA A 205 -6.65 -11.95 1.87
N CYS A 206 -6.08 -11.20 2.82
CA CYS A 206 -5.30 -11.68 3.95
C CYS A 206 -6.09 -12.12 5.19
N GLY A 207 -7.40 -11.84 5.26
CA GLY A 207 -8.14 -11.92 6.52
C GLY A 207 -9.58 -12.31 6.34
N GLU A 208 -10.37 -12.24 7.41
CA GLU A 208 -11.77 -12.71 7.43
C GLU A 208 -12.76 -11.73 6.81
N ILE A 209 -13.94 -12.26 6.44
CA ILE A 209 -15.06 -11.44 5.96
C ILE A 209 -15.51 -10.52 7.10
N GLY A 210 -15.75 -9.25 6.78
CA GLY A 210 -16.20 -8.24 7.74
C GLY A 210 -15.06 -7.53 8.47
N GLU A 211 -13.82 -8.00 8.33
CA GLU A 211 -12.68 -7.51 9.10
C GLU A 211 -11.71 -6.66 8.28
N GLY A 212 -11.12 -5.65 8.93
CA GLY A 212 -10.13 -4.74 8.34
C GLY A 212 -8.71 -4.89 8.90
N TYR A 213 -8.52 -5.75 9.91
CA TYR A 213 -7.30 -5.77 10.73
C TYR A 213 -6.06 -6.30 10.03
N CYS A 214 -6.23 -7.15 9.01
CA CYS A 214 -5.09 -7.72 8.29
C CYS A 214 -4.46 -6.75 7.27
N LEU A 215 -5.01 -5.54 7.13
CA LEU A 215 -4.49 -4.55 6.20
C LEU A 215 -2.99 -4.34 6.44
N HIS A 216 -2.25 -4.54 5.37
CA HIS A 216 -0.85 -4.21 5.27
C HIS A 216 -0.60 -3.59 3.91
N GLY A 217 0.62 -3.10 3.76
CA GLY A 217 1.09 -2.54 2.52
C GLY A 217 2.58 -2.75 2.41
N ASP A 218 3.01 -2.79 1.17
CA ASP A 218 4.35 -3.13 0.80
C ASP A 218 4.86 -2.13 -0.21
N PHE A 219 6.15 -1.84 -0.11
CA PHE A 219 6.81 -0.82 -0.89
C PHE A 219 8.20 -1.30 -1.29
N ILE A 220 8.56 -1.11 -2.55
CA ILE A 220 9.94 -1.19 -3.02
C ILE A 220 10.27 0.12 -3.73
N ASN A 221 11.36 0.75 -3.31
CA ASN A 221 11.80 2.02 -3.85
C ASN A 221 12.26 1.89 -5.30
N GLY A 222 11.63 2.65 -6.19
CA GLY A 222 11.99 2.81 -7.60
C GLY A 222 12.13 4.27 -8.02
N TRP A 223 12.17 5.21 -7.07
CA TRP A 223 12.37 6.61 -7.40
C TRP A 223 13.74 6.85 -8.04
N TYR A 224 13.80 7.79 -8.98
CA TYR A 224 15.08 8.34 -9.43
C TYR A 224 15.69 9.25 -8.37
N ASP A 225 17.01 9.14 -8.19
CA ASP A 225 17.73 9.77 -7.08
C ASP A 225 17.59 11.30 -7.09
N ASP A 226 17.64 11.93 -8.27
CA ASP A 226 17.50 13.38 -8.42
C ASP A 226 16.11 13.89 -8.02
N ALA A 227 15.05 13.14 -8.36
CA ALA A 227 13.69 13.47 -7.95
C ALA A 227 13.49 13.26 -6.45
N GLN A 228 14.09 12.24 -5.83
CA GLN A 228 14.06 12.09 -4.37
C GLN A 228 14.77 13.23 -3.66
N GLN A 229 15.90 13.72 -4.19
CA GLN A 229 16.56 14.91 -3.64
C GLN A 229 15.67 16.15 -3.75
N ASN A 230 14.87 16.26 -4.80
CA ASN A 230 13.86 17.32 -4.92
C ASN A 230 12.70 17.13 -3.94
N LEU A 231 12.26 15.88 -3.69
CA LEU A 231 11.25 15.57 -2.69
C LEU A 231 11.64 16.14 -1.32
N LEU A 232 12.89 15.97 -0.89
CA LEU A 232 13.40 16.49 0.40
C LEU A 232 13.36 18.01 0.55
N LYS A 233 13.16 18.77 -0.53
CA LYS A 233 13.02 20.23 -0.47
C LYS A 233 11.64 20.68 0.04
N ALA A 234 10.68 19.76 0.17
CA ALA A 234 9.37 20.05 0.72
C ALA A 234 9.48 20.30 2.22
N THR A 235 9.26 21.54 2.66
CA THR A 235 9.40 21.92 4.07
C THR A 235 8.08 22.32 4.74
N ASP A 236 6.98 22.42 3.99
CA ASP A 236 5.67 22.79 4.53
C ASP A 236 4.55 21.87 4.00
N ARG A 237 3.84 21.22 4.93
CA ARG A 237 2.65 20.40 4.64
C ARG A 237 1.47 21.18 4.05
N ARG A 238 1.45 22.51 4.15
CA ARG A 238 0.39 23.39 3.63
C ARG A 238 0.65 23.87 2.21
N ASN A 239 1.89 23.81 1.76
CA ASN A 239 2.27 24.26 0.43
C ASN A 239 2.46 23.04 -0.48
N TRP A 240 1.65 22.98 -1.52
CA TRP A 240 1.84 21.96 -2.54
C TRP A 240 3.16 22.20 -3.28
N MET A 241 3.98 21.17 -3.39
CA MET A 241 5.22 21.19 -4.18
C MET A 241 5.17 20.09 -5.23
N ARG A 242 5.41 20.47 -6.49
CA ARG A 242 5.62 19.50 -7.57
C ARG A 242 7.01 18.87 -7.41
N ILE A 243 7.10 17.56 -7.55
CA ILE A 243 8.38 16.85 -7.50
C ILE A 243 8.83 16.54 -8.92
N ASP A 244 9.67 17.42 -9.46
CA ASP A 244 10.26 17.25 -10.79
C ASP A 244 11.59 16.49 -10.72
N GLY A 245 12.03 15.97 -11.87
CA GLY A 245 13.33 15.33 -12.04
C GLY A 245 13.71 15.26 -13.51
N ALA A 246 14.81 14.59 -13.81
CA ALA A 246 15.37 14.42 -15.14
C ALA A 246 14.41 13.68 -16.09
N HIS A 247 13.45 12.92 -15.56
CA HIS A 247 12.47 12.16 -16.32
C HIS A 247 11.13 12.90 -16.51
N GLY A 248 11.05 14.16 -16.09
CA GLY A 248 9.94 15.06 -16.40
C GLY A 248 9.30 15.69 -15.17
N GLN A 249 8.19 16.39 -15.42
CA GLN A 249 7.45 17.07 -14.37
C GLN A 249 6.62 16.09 -13.54
N GLY A 250 6.50 16.32 -12.23
CA GLY A 250 5.89 15.37 -11.29
C GLY A 250 4.38 15.09 -11.45
N LYS A 251 3.74 15.68 -12.47
CA LYS A 251 2.33 15.46 -12.85
C LYS A 251 2.16 15.29 -14.37
N ALA A 252 3.23 14.94 -15.07
CA ALA A 252 3.17 14.75 -16.51
C ALA A 252 2.30 13.54 -16.92
N GLY A 253 1.98 12.65 -15.98
CA GLY A 253 1.34 11.37 -16.28
C GLY A 253 2.34 10.37 -16.85
N SER A 254 1.84 9.17 -17.12
CA SER A 254 2.57 8.13 -17.83
C SER A 254 1.95 7.95 -19.21
N SER A 255 2.77 7.98 -20.26
CA SER A 255 2.36 7.59 -21.60
C SER A 255 2.48 6.07 -21.84
N CYS A 256 3.11 5.35 -20.90
CA CYS A 256 3.22 3.91 -20.99
C CYS A 256 1.94 3.21 -20.51
N LYS A 257 1.71 2.00 -21.02
CA LYS A 257 0.66 1.09 -20.57
C LYS A 257 1.29 -0.07 -19.78
N PRO A 258 1.21 -0.05 -18.43
CA PRO A 258 1.70 -1.13 -17.58
C PRO A 258 1.15 -2.50 -18.00
N LYS A 259 1.98 -3.54 -17.95
CA LYS A 259 1.58 -4.93 -18.20
C LYS A 259 2.20 -5.89 -17.18
N ASP A 260 1.51 -6.99 -16.91
CA ASP A 260 2.11 -8.09 -16.16
C ASP A 260 3.32 -8.65 -16.94
N ARG A 261 4.50 -8.61 -16.33
CA ARG A 261 5.77 -9.08 -16.92
C ARG A 261 5.91 -10.59 -16.90
N ASP A 262 5.04 -11.27 -16.17
CA ASP A 262 5.02 -12.72 -16.02
C ASP A 262 3.59 -13.27 -16.16
N PRO A 263 2.91 -13.03 -17.30
CA PRO A 263 1.47 -13.30 -17.45
C PRO A 263 1.09 -14.78 -17.33
N THR A 264 2.06 -15.69 -17.45
CA THR A 264 1.86 -17.14 -17.32
C THR A 264 2.14 -17.66 -15.91
N GLY A 265 2.80 -16.88 -15.07
CA GLY A 265 3.12 -17.22 -13.70
C GLY A 265 2.06 -16.76 -12.72
N GLY A 266 1.74 -17.59 -11.71
CA GLY A 266 0.77 -17.24 -10.67
C GLY A 266 -0.67 -17.18 -11.17
N THR A 267 -1.51 -16.41 -10.47
CA THR A 267 -2.92 -16.24 -10.81
C THR A 267 -3.43 -14.86 -10.38
N SER A 268 -4.45 -14.38 -11.10
CA SER A 268 -5.30 -13.25 -10.70
C SER A 268 -6.64 -13.70 -10.08
N ASP A 269 -6.89 -15.01 -9.98
CA ASP A 269 -8.11 -15.57 -9.40
C ASP A 269 -7.93 -15.87 -7.91
N TYR A 270 -8.84 -15.34 -7.10
CA TYR A 270 -8.78 -15.44 -5.63
C TYR A 270 -8.87 -16.88 -5.13
N LEU A 271 -9.81 -17.68 -5.64
CA LEU A 271 -9.97 -19.06 -5.15
C LEU A 271 -8.80 -19.95 -5.56
N THR A 272 -8.23 -19.70 -6.75
CA THR A 272 -7.01 -20.35 -7.20
C THR A 272 -5.83 -19.94 -6.31
N SER A 273 -5.69 -18.67 -5.95
CA SER A 273 -4.60 -18.24 -5.05
C SER A 273 -4.69 -18.90 -3.68
N VAL A 274 -5.90 -19.03 -3.12
CA VAL A 274 -6.13 -19.74 -1.85
C VAL A 274 -5.70 -21.21 -1.94
N LYS A 275 -6.02 -21.90 -3.04
CA LYS A 275 -5.57 -23.29 -3.28
C LYS A 275 -4.05 -23.38 -3.41
N MET A 276 -3.41 -22.43 -4.09
CA MET A 276 -1.95 -22.40 -4.24
C MET A 276 -1.24 -22.19 -2.90
N MET A 277 -1.82 -21.42 -1.98
CA MET A 277 -1.27 -21.24 -0.63
C MET A 277 -1.30 -22.52 0.23
N THR A 278 -2.26 -23.41 -0.01
CA THR A 278 -2.42 -24.65 0.77
C THR A 278 -1.78 -25.88 0.12
N ALA A 279 -1.39 -25.80 -1.16
CA ALA A 279 -0.66 -26.86 -1.86
C ALA A 279 0.75 -27.04 -1.28
N ASN A 280 1.09 -28.26 -0.85
CA ASN A 280 2.41 -28.61 -0.30
C ASN A 280 3.52 -28.53 -1.34
#